data_AF-A0A1M6EI34-F1
#
_entry.id   AF-A0A1M6EI34-F1
#
_cell.length_a   1.000
_cell.length_b   1.000
_cell.length_c   1.000
_cell.angle_alpha   90.00
_cell.angle_beta   90.00
_cell.angle_gamma   90.00
#
_symmetry.space_group_name_H-M   'P 1'
#
loop_
_entity.id
_entity.type
_entity.pdbx_description
1 polymer ?
#
loop_
_entity_poly.entity_id
_entity_poly.type
_entity_poly.pdbx_seq_one_letter_code
_entity_poly.pdbx_strand_id
1 'polypeptide(L)'
;MKYTRLTRQQLEELHQEFINFLATQSITGAEWETIKKEKPEVAEEEIDVFSDLIWEGVLSKVGYLENISAQQMHLFHLAEKEMKLISVKVMNPEIDLRTELGFGWFKKNYQSDFVEYLTASKAYTEDKNLDKFNLIKQGAVITKGELYKWFDDLMQ
;
A
#
# COMPACT_ATOMS: atom_id res chain seq x y z
N MET A 1 -17.56 -5.63 -3.60
CA MET A 1 -16.33 -4.86 -3.43
C MET A 1 -15.22 -5.77 -2.91
N LYS A 2 -14.07 -5.80 -3.60
CA LYS A 2 -12.89 -6.64 -3.28
C LYS A 2 -11.93 -5.91 -2.34
N TYR A 3 -11.74 -4.62 -2.54
CA TYR A 3 -10.86 -3.77 -1.74
C TYR A 3 -11.67 -2.83 -0.84
N THR A 4 -11.01 -1.84 -0.24
CA THR A 4 -11.72 -0.76 0.45
C THR A 4 -12.14 0.31 -0.54
N ARG A 5 -13.31 0.91 -0.33
CA ARG A 5 -13.70 2.11 -1.06
C ARG A 5 -12.65 3.20 -0.87
N LEU A 6 -12.36 3.93 -1.95
CA LEU A 6 -11.54 5.13 -1.91
C LEU A 6 -12.14 6.17 -0.96
N THR A 7 -11.28 6.91 -0.27
CA THR A 7 -11.76 8.03 0.56
C THR A 7 -12.31 9.14 -0.33
N ARG A 8 -13.13 10.02 0.25
CA ARG A 8 -13.67 11.18 -0.47
C ARG A 8 -12.57 12.02 -1.12
N GLN A 9 -11.46 12.27 -0.41
CA GLN A 9 -10.33 13.02 -0.95
C GLN A 9 -9.71 12.32 -2.16
N GLN A 10 -9.53 10.99 -2.10
CA GLN A 10 -8.98 10.23 -3.21
C GLN A 10 -9.92 10.23 -4.43
N LEU A 11 -11.24 10.15 -4.20
CA LEU A 11 -12.23 10.27 -5.27
C LEU A 11 -12.25 11.68 -5.91
N GLU A 12 -12.08 12.74 -5.11
CA GLU A 12 -11.96 14.11 -5.59
C GLU A 12 -10.67 14.31 -6.43
N GLU A 13 -9.55 13.72 -6.00
CA GLU A 13 -8.30 13.72 -6.77
C GLU A 13 -8.42 12.93 -8.08
N LEU A 14 -9.25 11.89 -8.12
CA LEU A 14 -9.48 11.01 -9.27
C LEU A 14 -10.78 11.32 -10.02
N HIS A 15 -11.34 12.52 -9.89
CA HIS A 15 -12.62 12.87 -10.50
C HIS A 15 -12.61 12.73 -12.03
N GLN A 16 -11.49 13.01 -12.68
CA GLN A 16 -11.36 12.90 -14.13
C GLN A 16 -11.38 11.44 -14.59
N GLU A 17 -10.68 10.57 -13.86
CA GLU A 17 -10.69 9.12 -14.05
C GLU A 17 -12.08 8.55 -13.78
N PHE A 18 -12.79 9.05 -12.78
CA PHE A 18 -14.16 8.64 -12.47
C PHE A 18 -15.15 9.03 -13.57
N ILE A 19 -15.04 10.25 -14.12
CA ILE A 19 -15.85 10.68 -15.28
C ILE A 19 -15.59 9.77 -16.48
N ASN A 20 -14.32 9.45 -16.75
CA ASN A 20 -13.96 8.56 -17.85
C ASN A 20 -14.52 7.16 -17.62
N PHE A 21 -14.46 6.64 -16.39
CA PHE A 21 -15.06 5.36 -16.00
C PHE A 21 -16.56 5.34 -16.26
N LEU A 22 -17.32 6.34 -15.79
CA LEU A 22 -18.75 6.44 -16.07
C LEU A 22 -19.04 6.49 -17.58
N ALA A 23 -18.25 7.24 -18.34
CA ALA A 23 -18.38 7.32 -19.79
C ALA A 23 -18.12 5.96 -20.48
N THR A 24 -17.19 5.13 -19.99
CA THR A 24 -16.99 3.77 -20.52
C THR A 24 -18.21 2.86 -20.33
N GLN A 25 -19.03 3.15 -19.31
CA GLN A 25 -20.30 2.48 -19.05
C GLN A 25 -21.48 3.16 -19.75
N SER A 26 -21.22 4.12 -20.64
CA SER A 26 -22.22 4.93 -21.35
C SER A 26 -23.11 5.75 -20.41
N ILE A 27 -22.64 6.07 -19.20
CA ILE A 27 -23.34 6.93 -18.24
C ILE A 27 -22.92 8.37 -18.48
N THR A 28 -23.85 9.20 -18.91
CA THR A 28 -23.66 10.65 -19.06
C THR A 28 -23.76 11.37 -17.71
N GLY A 29 -23.27 12.62 -17.64
CA GLY A 29 -23.41 13.43 -16.42
C GLY A 29 -24.87 13.65 -16.00
N ALA A 30 -25.79 13.80 -16.96
CA ALA A 30 -27.22 13.96 -16.66
C ALA A 30 -27.83 12.67 -16.07
N GLU A 31 -27.48 11.52 -16.64
CA GLU A 31 -27.91 10.22 -16.10
C GLU A 31 -27.31 9.98 -14.71
N TRP A 32 -26.05 10.37 -14.50
CA TRP A 32 -25.42 10.28 -13.19
C TRP A 32 -26.13 11.12 -12.12
N GLU A 33 -26.55 12.35 -12.44
CA GLU A 33 -27.37 13.15 -11.52
C GLU A 33 -28.71 12.49 -11.20
N THR A 34 -29.36 11.88 -12.21
CA THR A 34 -30.59 11.09 -12.00
C THR A 34 -30.34 9.87 -11.12
N ILE A 35 -29.28 9.10 -11.37
CA ILE A 35 -28.91 7.91 -10.59
C ILE A 35 -28.71 8.30 -9.13
N LYS A 36 -27.92 9.34 -8.84
CA LYS A 36 -27.71 9.81 -7.46
C LYS A 36 -29.01 10.17 -6.73
N LYS A 37 -29.99 10.71 -7.45
CA LYS A 37 -31.27 11.16 -6.87
C LYS A 37 -32.27 10.03 -6.70
N GLU A 38 -32.39 9.16 -7.70
CA GLU A 38 -33.47 8.17 -7.80
C GLU A 38 -33.03 6.77 -7.39
N LYS A 39 -31.73 6.46 -7.49
CA LYS A 39 -31.11 5.16 -7.22
C LYS A 39 -29.78 5.31 -6.49
N PRO A 40 -29.77 5.91 -5.28
CA PRO A 40 -28.53 6.15 -4.54
C PRO A 40 -27.72 4.87 -4.30
N GLU A 41 -28.36 3.72 -4.13
CA GLU A 41 -27.69 2.42 -4.01
C GLU A 41 -26.85 2.07 -5.25
N VAL A 42 -27.34 2.39 -6.45
CA VAL A 42 -26.59 2.18 -7.69
C VAL A 42 -25.41 3.14 -7.77
N ALA A 43 -25.58 4.39 -7.34
CA ALA A 43 -24.45 5.34 -7.29
C ALA A 43 -23.32 4.84 -6.37
N GLU A 44 -23.68 4.24 -5.24
CA GLU A 44 -22.72 3.68 -4.29
C GLU A 44 -22.00 2.44 -4.86
N GLU A 45 -22.71 1.59 -5.59
CA GLU A 45 -22.12 0.45 -6.31
C GLU A 45 -21.13 0.90 -7.40
N GLU A 46 -21.45 1.94 -8.16
CA GLU A 46 -20.53 2.49 -9.17
C GLU A 46 -19.22 3.02 -8.55
N ILE A 47 -19.32 3.64 -7.37
CA ILE A 47 -18.15 4.11 -6.62
C ILE A 47 -17.33 2.93 -6.10
N ASP A 48 -17.97 1.84 -5.67
CA ASP A 48 -17.28 0.62 -5.24
C ASP A 48 -16.53 -0.05 -6.39
N VAL A 49 -17.19 -0.21 -7.55
CA VAL A 49 -16.58 -0.78 -8.75
C VAL A 49 -15.40 0.07 -9.21
N PHE A 50 -15.56 1.39 -9.24
CA PHE A 50 -14.46 2.29 -9.55
C PHE A 50 -13.30 2.16 -8.57
N SER A 51 -13.59 2.11 -7.26
CA SER A 51 -12.57 1.94 -6.22
C SER A 51 -11.79 0.65 -6.42
N ASP A 52 -12.48 -0.45 -6.71
CA ASP A 52 -11.85 -1.73 -6.99
C ASP A 52 -10.91 -1.66 -8.21
N LEU A 53 -11.34 -1.01 -9.29
CA LEU A 53 -10.54 -0.83 -10.50
C LEU A 53 -9.27 -0.01 -10.25
N ILE A 54 -9.38 1.07 -9.47
CA ILE A 54 -8.22 1.89 -9.11
C ILE A 54 -7.23 1.07 -8.28
N TRP A 55 -7.71 0.30 -7.30
CA TRP A 55 -6.85 -0.58 -6.51
C TRP A 55 -6.16 -1.64 -7.36
N GLU A 56 -6.87 -2.33 -8.27
CA GLU A 56 -6.25 -3.27 -9.21
C GLU A 56 -5.14 -2.60 -10.04
N GLY A 57 -5.43 -1.41 -10.57
CA GLY A 57 -4.47 -0.62 -11.35
C GLY A 57 -3.22 -0.23 -10.56
N VAL A 58 -3.39 0.21 -9.31
CA VAL A 58 -2.28 0.56 -8.42
C VAL A 58 -1.48 -0.69 -8.04
N LEU A 59 -2.13 -1.71 -7.48
CA LEU A 59 -1.49 -2.92 -6.93
C LEU A 59 -0.75 -3.73 -8.00
N SER A 60 -1.19 -3.69 -9.25
CA SER A 60 -0.48 -4.28 -10.39
C SER A 60 0.91 -3.69 -10.62
N LYS A 61 1.12 -2.42 -10.24
CA LYS A 61 2.37 -1.67 -10.41
C LYS A 61 3.19 -1.52 -9.13
N VAL A 62 2.62 -1.83 -7.97
CA VAL A 62 3.34 -1.76 -6.70
C VAL A 62 4.45 -2.81 -6.67
N GLY A 63 5.68 -2.32 -6.56
CA GLY A 63 6.88 -3.13 -6.35
C GLY A 63 7.36 -3.17 -4.90
N TYR A 64 7.05 -2.14 -4.09
CA TYR A 64 7.57 -2.05 -2.72
C TYR A 64 6.51 -1.53 -1.75
N LEU A 65 6.52 -2.09 -0.54
CA LEU A 65 5.73 -1.62 0.60
C LEU A 65 6.62 -1.49 1.83
N GLU A 66 6.32 -0.53 2.69
CA GLU A 66 7.03 -0.32 3.95
C GLU A 66 6.03 -0.17 5.09
N ASN A 67 6.25 -0.84 6.21
CA ASN A 67 5.46 -0.67 7.43
C ASN A 67 6.42 -0.38 8.59
N ILE A 68 6.44 0.88 9.03
CA ILE A 68 7.40 1.37 10.01
C ILE A 68 6.64 1.79 11.27
N SER A 69 7.04 1.19 12.38
CA SER A 69 6.62 1.51 13.74
C SER A 69 7.83 2.01 14.55
N ALA A 70 7.63 2.37 15.82
CA ALA A 70 8.73 2.89 16.64
C ALA A 70 9.91 1.91 16.74
N GLN A 71 9.65 0.63 17.03
CA GLN A 71 10.71 -0.37 17.24
C GLN A 71 10.93 -1.31 16.07
N GLN A 72 10.05 -1.31 15.07
CA GLN A 72 10.10 -2.29 13.99
C GLN A 72 9.87 -1.65 12.64
N MET A 73 10.58 -2.12 11.63
CA MET A 73 10.30 -1.84 10.23
C MET A 73 10.18 -3.16 9.45
N HIS A 74 9.15 -3.23 8.62
CA HIS A 74 8.94 -4.32 7.68
C HIS A 74 8.99 -3.75 6.27
N LEU A 75 9.97 -4.20 5.50
CA LEU A 75 10.24 -3.74 4.15
C LEU A 75 9.94 -4.88 3.20
N PHE A 76 8.97 -4.68 2.31
CA PHE A 76 8.52 -5.70 1.38
C PHE A 76 8.93 -5.35 -0.04
N HIS A 77 9.51 -6.31 -0.74
CA HIS A 77 9.67 -6.30 -2.19
C HIS A 77 8.70 -7.30 -2.80
N LEU A 78 7.79 -6.79 -3.63
CA LEU A 78 6.71 -7.51 -4.27
C LEU A 78 7.16 -7.97 -5.66
N ALA A 79 8.02 -8.98 -5.68
CA ALA A 79 8.53 -9.57 -6.91
C ALA A 79 7.42 -10.32 -7.67
N GLU A 80 7.70 -10.83 -8.87
CA GLU A 80 6.65 -11.42 -9.72
C GLU A 80 6.01 -12.68 -9.12
N LYS A 81 6.79 -13.53 -8.44
CA LYS A 81 6.36 -14.84 -7.93
C LYS A 81 6.15 -14.89 -6.43
N GLU A 82 6.76 -13.98 -5.68
CA GLU A 82 6.78 -14.00 -4.22
C GLU A 82 6.95 -12.61 -3.64
N MET A 83 6.57 -12.47 -2.37
CA MET A 83 6.88 -11.32 -1.54
C MET A 83 8.11 -11.61 -0.71
N LYS A 84 9.13 -10.77 -0.82
CA LYS A 84 10.32 -10.82 0.02
C LYS A 84 10.19 -9.80 1.14
N LEU A 85 10.52 -10.18 2.36
CA LEU A 85 10.48 -9.34 3.55
C LEU A 85 11.90 -9.18 4.11
N ILE A 86 12.23 -7.95 4.48
CA ILE A 86 13.29 -7.61 5.43
C ILE A 86 12.60 -6.98 6.64
N SER A 87 12.66 -7.66 7.77
CA SER A 87 12.19 -7.15 9.06
C SER A 87 13.40 -6.72 9.88
N VAL A 88 13.31 -5.53 10.46
CA VAL A 88 14.31 -4.99 11.38
C VAL A 88 13.61 -4.65 12.68
N LYS A 89 14.18 -5.10 13.79
CA LYS A 89 13.65 -4.86 15.13
C LYS A 89 14.74 -4.25 16.00
N VAL A 90 14.45 -3.06 16.53
CA VAL A 90 15.32 -2.32 17.44
C VAL A 90 14.91 -2.62 18.88
N MET A 91 15.86 -3.16 19.65
CA MET A 91 15.67 -3.57 21.04
C MET A 91 15.90 -2.44 22.04
N ASN A 92 16.28 -1.24 21.58
CA ASN A 92 16.38 -0.05 22.42
C ASN A 92 15.03 0.70 22.46
N PRO A 93 14.29 0.68 23.59
CA PRO A 93 12.96 1.30 23.70
C PRO A 93 12.97 2.83 23.66
N GLU A 94 14.15 3.47 23.74
CA GLU A 94 14.30 4.92 23.63
C GLU A 94 14.34 5.41 22.16
N ILE A 95 14.34 4.47 21.20
CA ILE A 95 14.50 4.76 19.78
C ILE A 95 13.20 4.59 19.02
N ASP A 96 12.65 5.69 18.49
CA ASP A 96 11.52 5.64 17.56
C ASP A 96 11.99 5.79 16.10
N LEU A 97 11.96 4.71 15.32
CA LEU A 97 12.34 4.65 13.91
C LEU A 97 11.52 5.56 12.98
N ARG A 98 10.39 6.08 13.44
CA ARG A 98 9.57 7.04 12.68
C ARG A 98 10.09 8.48 12.81
N THR A 99 11.01 8.72 13.74
CA THR A 99 11.61 10.04 13.98
C THR A 99 12.97 10.14 13.31
N GLU A 100 13.35 11.35 12.90
CA GLU A 100 14.68 11.59 12.32
C GLU A 100 15.82 11.21 13.29
N LEU A 101 15.64 11.51 14.59
CA LEU A 101 16.60 11.16 15.64
C LEU A 101 16.75 9.65 15.79
N GLY A 102 15.63 8.93 15.91
CA GLY A 102 15.65 7.48 16.09
C GLY A 102 16.16 6.75 14.84
N PHE A 103 15.74 7.18 13.65
CA PHE A 103 16.27 6.64 12.40
C PHE A 103 17.75 6.99 12.19
N GLY A 104 18.18 8.18 12.62
CA GLY A 104 19.58 8.59 12.62
C GLY A 104 20.45 7.79 13.57
N TRP A 105 19.93 7.45 14.75
CA TRP A 105 20.57 6.50 15.67
C TRP A 105 20.68 5.12 15.02
N PHE A 106 19.60 4.64 14.41
CA PHE A 106 19.57 3.35 13.73
C PHE A 106 20.66 3.26 12.65
N LYS A 107 20.79 4.25 11.77
CA LYS A 107 21.85 4.30 10.74
C LYS A 107 23.27 4.21 11.29
N LYS A 108 23.51 4.61 12.53
CA LYS A 108 24.83 4.54 13.18
C LYS A 108 25.06 3.22 13.93
N ASN A 109 23.99 2.53 14.28
CA ASN A 109 24.01 1.35 15.16
C ASN A 109 23.38 0.11 14.51
N TYR A 110 23.17 0.13 13.19
CA TYR A 110 22.49 -0.94 12.47
C TYR A 110 23.21 -2.30 12.58
N GLN A 111 24.53 -2.32 12.84
CA GLN A 111 25.31 -3.56 13.09
C GLN A 111 25.42 -3.94 14.57
N SER A 112 24.79 -3.19 15.48
CA SER A 112 24.90 -3.46 16.91
C SER A 112 24.01 -4.61 17.35
N ASP A 113 24.33 -5.21 18.51
CA ASP A 113 23.51 -6.25 19.14
C ASP A 113 22.10 -5.78 19.55
N PHE A 114 21.81 -4.48 19.44
CA PHE A 114 20.47 -3.91 19.68
C PHE A 114 19.56 -3.97 18.46
N VAL A 115 20.04 -4.50 17.33
CA VAL A 115 19.27 -4.58 16.08
C VAL A 115 19.20 -6.02 15.62
N GLU A 116 17.98 -6.55 15.54
CA GLU A 116 17.69 -7.87 15.02
C GLU A 116 17.17 -7.77 13.59
N TYR A 117 17.65 -8.68 12.73
CA TYR A 117 17.22 -8.79 11.34
C TYR A 117 16.56 -10.15 11.10
N LEU A 118 15.48 -10.13 10.33
CA LEU A 118 14.82 -11.33 9.83
C LEU A 118 14.49 -11.13 8.36
N THR A 119 14.95 -12.04 7.50
CA THR A 119 14.51 -12.11 6.11
C THR A 119 13.55 -13.28 5.93
N ALA A 120 12.52 -13.08 5.11
CA ALA A 120 11.56 -14.11 4.78
C ALA A 120 11.09 -13.96 3.33
N SER A 121 10.57 -15.04 2.75
CA SER A 121 9.90 -15.01 1.45
C SER A 121 8.61 -15.79 1.53
N LYS A 122 7.56 -15.26 0.91
CA LYS A 122 6.23 -15.85 0.88
C LYS A 122 5.73 -15.85 -0.55
N ALA A 123 5.46 -17.03 -1.10
CA ALA A 123 4.75 -17.15 -2.37
C ALA A 123 3.35 -16.53 -2.27
N TYR A 124 2.89 -15.93 -3.37
CA TYR A 124 1.52 -15.44 -3.43
C TYR A 124 0.51 -16.59 -3.38
N THR A 125 -0.68 -16.25 -2.90
CA THR A 125 -1.90 -17.04 -3.11
C THR A 125 -2.38 -16.88 -4.55
N GLU A 126 -3.58 -17.40 -4.85
CA GLU A 126 -4.21 -17.26 -6.16
C GLU A 126 -4.44 -15.78 -6.54
N ASP A 127 -4.62 -14.90 -5.57
CA ASP A 127 -4.87 -13.47 -5.77
C ASP A 127 -3.74 -12.60 -5.24
N LYS A 128 -2.76 -12.34 -6.12
CA LYS A 128 -1.57 -11.55 -5.79
C LYS A 128 -1.90 -10.15 -5.30
N ASN A 129 -2.89 -9.49 -5.90
CA ASN A 129 -3.20 -8.10 -5.55
C ASN A 129 -3.90 -8.04 -4.19
N LEU A 130 -4.75 -9.01 -3.87
CA LEU A 130 -5.32 -9.12 -2.53
C LEU A 130 -4.26 -9.34 -1.45
N ASP A 131 -3.24 -10.19 -1.71
CA ASP A 131 -2.12 -10.37 -0.79
C ASP A 131 -1.35 -9.06 -0.53
N LYS A 132 -1.04 -8.31 -1.60
CA LYS A 132 -0.40 -6.99 -1.48
C LYS A 132 -1.27 -6.01 -0.69
N PHE A 133 -2.57 -5.98 -0.98
CA PHE A 133 -3.52 -5.10 -0.31
C PHE A 133 -3.66 -5.42 1.18
N ASN A 134 -3.61 -6.70 1.56
CA ASN A 134 -3.66 -7.11 2.96
C ASN A 134 -2.48 -6.56 3.78
N LEU A 135 -1.31 -6.37 3.18
CA LEU A 135 -0.19 -5.67 3.82
C LEU A 135 -0.51 -4.18 4.03
N ILE A 136 -1.13 -3.54 3.05
CA ILE A 136 -1.58 -2.14 3.16
C ILE A 136 -2.61 -1.99 4.28
N LYS A 137 -3.58 -2.91 4.39
CA LYS A 137 -4.55 -2.92 5.50
C LYS A 137 -3.88 -3.07 6.88
N GLN A 138 -2.69 -3.66 6.95
CA GLN A 138 -1.89 -3.77 8.17
C GLN A 138 -1.03 -2.53 8.45
N GLY A 139 -1.18 -1.46 7.67
CA GLY A 139 -0.46 -0.20 7.84
C GLY A 139 0.78 -0.05 6.95
N ALA A 140 1.00 -0.97 5.99
CA ALA A 140 2.06 -0.77 5.02
C ALA A 140 1.69 0.33 4.01
N VAL A 141 2.68 1.13 3.62
CA VAL A 141 2.54 2.20 2.64
C VAL A 141 3.32 1.88 1.38
N ILE A 142 2.82 2.33 0.23
CA ILE A 142 3.49 2.19 -1.07
C ILE A 142 4.67 3.15 -1.15
N THR A 143 5.85 2.63 -1.48
CA THR A 143 7.07 3.44 -1.63
C THR A 143 7.81 3.09 -2.91
N LYS A 144 8.91 3.81 -3.18
CA LYS A 144 9.85 3.49 -4.28
C LYS A 144 10.88 2.41 -3.90
N GLY A 145 10.82 1.92 -2.66
CA GLY A 145 11.69 0.87 -2.12
C GLY A 145 13.12 1.32 -1.89
N GLU A 146 13.39 2.61 -1.70
CA GLU A 146 14.75 3.12 -1.45
C GLU A 146 15.35 2.47 -0.19
N LEU A 147 14.56 2.35 0.88
CA LEU A 147 15.02 1.73 2.11
C LEU A 147 15.23 0.22 1.95
N TYR A 148 14.31 -0.48 1.29
CA TYR A 148 14.47 -1.91 1.00
C TYR A 148 15.77 -2.18 0.24
N LYS A 149 16.00 -1.44 -0.87
CA LYS A 149 17.20 -1.59 -1.71
C LYS A 149 18.47 -1.31 -0.92
N TRP A 150 18.47 -0.26 -0.10
CA TRP A 150 19.61 0.05 0.77
C TRP A 150 19.96 -1.11 1.72
N PHE A 151 18.96 -1.78 2.30
CA PHE A 151 19.21 -2.98 3.11
C PHE A 151 19.63 -4.20 2.30
N ASP A 152 19.03 -4.41 1.14
CA ASP A 152 19.35 -5.52 0.24
C ASP A 152 20.81 -5.44 -0.22
N ASP A 153 21.30 -4.23 -0.55
CA ASP A 153 22.69 -3.96 -0.90
C ASP A 153 23.64 -4.16 0.30
N LEU A 154 23.17 -3.91 1.53
CA LEU A 154 23.95 -4.02 2.75
C LEU A 154 24.12 -5.46 3.25
N MET A 155 23.17 -6.33 2.92
CA MET A 155 23.17 -7.75 3.31
C MET A 155 23.89 -8.65 2.30
N GLN A 156 24.28 -8.12 1.14
CA GLN A 156 25.14 -8.78 0.16
C GLN A 156 26.62 -8.71 0.57
#